data_AF-A0A0F9B4D5-F1
#
_entry.id   AF-A0A0F9B4D5-F1
#
_cell.length_a   1.000
_cell.length_b   1.000
_cell.length_c   1.000
_cell.angle_alpha   90.00
_cell.angle_beta   90.00
_cell.angle_gamma   90.00
#
_symmetry.space_group_name_H-M   'P 1'
#
loop_
_entity.id
_entity.type
_entity.pdbx_description
1 polymer ?
#
loop_
_entity_poly.entity_id
_entity_poly.type
_entity_poly.pdbx_seq_one_letter_code
_entity_poly.pdbx_strand_id
1 'polypeptide(L)'
;MPRRVIDGEAIWGSDKLHDCPPWARREYPWLYPLADAFGCFELNLRIIAGKLRPNRPELTETKLEAIFTIFEENGLAFIWSEGGKSYVHWTGSERPGRLPSPSRRTSKFERRLAPSIPSSYQSYLQRFSGNNTAGLPHRPASLASASARARASAKEKTHKSVCVLFEIWNQHRGELPEALKLTAERARKCKARLKTHQADESKFLADFQRAVQQAAKTPFLLGQSARGWKAGFDWLIANDTNYLAVLEGKYSSEEGQNFKKLAWSPSDDKK
;
A
#
# COMPACT_ATOMS: atom_id res chain seq x y z
N MET A 1 6.28 -2.26 18.95
CA MET A 1 6.89 -2.52 17.62
C MET A 1 6.80 -1.25 16.78
N PRO A 2 7.78 -0.98 15.91
CA PRO A 2 7.68 0.11 14.94
C PRO A 2 6.38 -0.02 14.14
N ARG A 3 5.63 1.08 13.99
CA ARG A 3 4.39 1.10 13.22
C ARG A 3 4.75 1.18 11.74
N ARG A 4 5.04 0.04 11.13
CA ARG A 4 5.29 -0.10 9.70
C ARG A 4 3.97 -0.19 8.95
N VAL A 5 3.84 0.62 7.91
CA VAL A 5 2.82 0.41 6.88
C VAL A 5 3.42 -0.53 5.85
N ILE A 6 2.71 -1.61 5.54
CA ILE A 6 3.03 -2.45 4.41
C ILE A 6 2.54 -1.75 3.15
N ASP A 7 3.45 -1.48 2.23
CA ASP A 7 3.11 -0.91 0.93
C ASP A 7 2.62 -2.02 0.01
N GLY A 8 1.29 -2.06 -0.22
CA GLY A 8 0.65 -3.12 -1.01
C GLY A 8 1.16 -3.17 -2.45
N GLU A 9 1.28 -2.03 -3.11
CA GLU A 9 1.81 -1.93 -4.49
C GLU A 9 3.25 -2.44 -4.56
N ALA A 10 4.06 -2.15 -3.53
CA ALA A 10 5.41 -2.70 -3.42
C ALA A 10 5.43 -4.22 -3.35
N ILE A 11 4.51 -4.82 -2.59
CA ILE A 11 4.43 -6.27 -2.43
C ILE A 11 3.92 -6.94 -3.70
N TRP A 12 2.84 -6.43 -4.28
CA TRP A 12 2.18 -7.07 -5.42
C TRP A 12 3.04 -7.03 -6.68
N GLY A 13 3.78 -5.94 -6.90
CA GLY A 13 4.70 -5.79 -8.03
C GLY A 13 6.14 -6.22 -7.75
N SER A 14 6.40 -6.96 -6.67
CA SER A 14 7.78 -7.36 -6.33
C SER A 14 8.21 -8.63 -7.07
N ASP A 15 9.06 -8.47 -8.08
CA ASP A 15 9.69 -9.59 -8.79
C ASP A 15 10.49 -10.49 -7.83
N LYS A 16 11.23 -9.90 -6.89
CA LYS A 16 11.99 -10.62 -5.85
C LYS A 16 11.13 -11.56 -5.02
N LEU A 17 9.91 -11.12 -4.72
CA LEU A 17 8.96 -11.90 -3.94
C LEU A 17 8.23 -12.92 -4.84
N HIS A 18 8.04 -12.58 -6.12
CA HIS A 18 7.53 -13.46 -7.15
C HIS A 18 8.48 -14.64 -7.44
N ASP A 19 9.79 -14.43 -7.36
CA ASP A 19 10.77 -15.48 -7.62
C ASP A 19 10.91 -16.46 -6.45
N CYS A 20 10.51 -16.06 -5.24
CA CYS A 20 10.39 -16.97 -4.11
C CYS A 20 9.29 -18.03 -4.32
N PRO A 21 9.50 -19.28 -3.87
CA PRO A 21 8.48 -20.31 -3.81
C PRO A 21 7.18 -19.83 -3.13
N PRO A 22 5.98 -20.22 -3.62
CA PRO A 22 4.72 -19.73 -3.10
C PRO A 22 4.52 -19.91 -1.59
N TRP A 23 5.07 -20.99 -1.01
CA TRP A 23 4.97 -21.25 0.42
C TRP A 23 5.80 -20.27 1.26
N ALA A 24 6.98 -19.84 0.78
CA ALA A 24 7.83 -18.87 1.48
C ALA A 24 7.29 -17.44 1.28
N ARG A 25 6.80 -17.12 0.08
CA ARG A 25 6.17 -15.82 -0.25
C ARG A 25 5.07 -15.44 0.74
N ARG A 26 4.21 -16.40 1.10
CA ARG A 26 3.06 -16.20 2.00
C ARG A 26 3.46 -15.74 3.41
N GLU A 27 4.70 -16.01 3.82
CA GLU A 27 5.19 -15.67 5.15
C GLU A 27 5.76 -14.26 5.24
N TYR A 28 6.08 -13.64 4.08
CA TYR A 28 6.65 -12.29 4.04
C TYR A 28 5.86 -11.24 4.85
N PRO A 29 4.51 -11.15 4.77
CA PRO A 29 3.75 -10.17 5.55
C PRO A 29 3.87 -10.35 7.08
N TRP A 30 4.12 -11.57 7.54
CA TRP A 30 4.33 -11.87 8.98
C TRP A 30 5.73 -11.49 9.45
N LEU A 31 6.70 -11.51 8.53
CA LEU A 31 8.12 -11.25 8.82
C LEU A 31 8.49 -9.77 8.61
N TYR A 32 7.84 -9.09 7.67
CA TYR A 32 8.13 -7.68 7.36
C TYR A 32 8.11 -6.74 8.59
N PRO A 33 7.14 -6.85 9.53
CA PRO A 33 7.07 -6.00 10.71
C PRO A 33 8.20 -6.18 11.73
N LEU A 34 9.07 -7.18 11.56
CA LEU A 34 10.24 -7.39 12.43
C LEU A 34 11.24 -6.23 12.33
N ALA A 35 11.29 -5.56 11.18
CA ALA A 35 12.24 -4.49 10.87
C ALA A 35 11.95 -3.17 11.62
N ASP A 36 13.03 -2.48 11.99
CA ASP A 36 13.05 -1.18 12.68
C ASP A 36 12.63 -0.01 11.78
N ALA A 37 13.16 1.20 11.95
CA ALA A 37 12.86 2.36 11.11
C ALA A 37 13.62 2.37 9.76
N PHE A 38 14.65 1.53 9.63
CA PHE A 38 15.66 1.60 8.57
C PHE A 38 15.59 0.43 7.59
N GLY A 39 14.84 -0.61 7.94
CA GLY A 39 14.71 -1.82 7.13
C GLY A 39 15.26 -3.04 7.84
N CYS A 40 15.76 -2.87 9.07
CA CYS A 40 16.69 -3.81 9.65
C CYS A 40 16.19 -4.43 10.96
N PHE A 41 16.65 -5.64 11.26
CA PHE A 41 16.39 -6.32 12.53
C PHE A 41 17.44 -7.39 12.83
N GLU A 42 17.52 -7.81 14.10
CA GLU A 42 18.37 -8.94 14.51
C GLU A 42 17.76 -10.26 14.05
N LEU A 43 18.53 -11.08 13.33
CA LEU A 43 18.15 -12.42 12.90
C LEU A 43 18.39 -13.41 14.04
N ASN A 44 17.45 -13.43 14.99
CA ASN A 44 17.44 -14.40 16.08
C ASN A 44 16.23 -15.32 15.92
N LEU A 45 16.43 -16.50 15.32
CA LEU A 45 15.36 -17.40 14.91
C LEU A 45 14.49 -17.83 16.11
N ARG A 46 15.11 -18.15 17.26
CA ARG A 46 14.40 -18.48 18.50
C ARG A 46 13.46 -17.37 18.97
N ILE A 47 13.93 -16.12 18.99
CA ILE A 47 13.11 -14.97 19.38
C ILE A 47 12.00 -14.70 18.36
N ILE A 48 12.30 -14.81 17.07
CA ILE A 48 11.33 -14.60 15.99
C ILE A 48 10.22 -15.66 16.05
N ALA A 49 10.58 -16.95 16.16
CA ALA A 49 9.65 -18.05 16.34
C ALA A 49 8.75 -17.82 17.57
N GLY A 50 9.35 -17.42 18.71
CA GLY A 50 8.59 -17.11 19.93
C GLY A 50 7.57 -15.98 19.75
N LYS A 51 7.91 -14.93 19.00
CA LYS A 51 6.98 -13.81 18.69
C LYS A 51 5.82 -14.23 17.80
N LEU A 52 6.08 -15.11 16.83
CA LEU A 52 5.11 -15.53 15.82
C LEU A 52 4.24 -16.69 16.29
N ARG A 53 4.72 -17.49 17.24
CA ARG A 53 4.06 -18.71 17.74
C ARG A 53 2.56 -18.57 18.05
N PRO A 54 2.07 -17.47 18.66
CA PRO A 54 0.63 -17.35 18.95
C PRO A 54 -0.27 -17.39 17.72
N ASN A 55 0.21 -16.95 16.56
CA ASN A 55 -0.58 -16.86 15.33
C ASN A 55 -0.05 -17.76 14.19
N ARG A 56 1.23 -18.14 14.26
CA ARG A 56 1.95 -18.92 13.25
C ARG A 56 2.81 -20.01 13.93
N PRO A 57 2.21 -20.97 14.65
CA PRO A 57 2.95 -22.01 15.38
C PRO A 57 3.80 -22.91 14.46
N GLU A 58 3.49 -22.98 13.17
CA GLU A 58 4.23 -23.73 12.15
C GLU A 58 5.56 -23.07 11.72
N LEU A 59 5.78 -21.79 12.06
CA LEU A 59 7.03 -21.07 11.76
C LEU A 59 8.10 -21.41 12.80
N THR A 60 8.59 -22.64 12.73
CA THR A 60 9.71 -23.15 13.55
C THR A 60 11.03 -22.47 13.17
N GLU A 61 12.07 -22.60 14.01
CA GLU A 61 13.40 -22.08 13.72
C GLU A 61 13.95 -22.62 12.39
N THR A 62 13.82 -23.93 12.14
CA THR A 62 14.21 -24.57 10.87
C THR A 62 13.44 -24.01 9.66
N LYS A 63 12.12 -23.76 9.81
CA LYS A 63 11.33 -23.21 8.71
C LYS A 63 11.70 -21.75 8.45
N LEU A 64 11.95 -20.96 9.50
CA LEU A 64 12.40 -19.57 9.39
C LEU A 64 13.78 -19.49 8.74
N GLU A 65 14.71 -20.38 9.08
CA GLU A 65 16.02 -20.50 8.44
C GLU A 65 15.88 -20.74 6.93
N ALA A 66 15.04 -21.69 6.52
CA ALA A 66 14.76 -21.96 5.12
C ALA A 66 14.14 -20.74 4.41
N ILE A 67 13.19 -20.05 5.06
CA ILE A 67 12.57 -18.83 4.50
C ILE A 67 13.60 -17.73 4.29
N PHE A 68 14.45 -17.46 5.29
CA PHE A 68 15.45 -16.39 5.19
C PHE A 68 16.55 -16.73 4.18
N THR A 69 16.93 -18.00 4.04
CA THR A 69 17.82 -18.47 2.98
C THR A 69 17.23 -18.18 1.61
N ILE A 70 15.97 -18.57 1.37
CA ILE A 70 15.24 -18.27 0.13
C ILE A 70 15.19 -16.76 -0.13
N PHE A 71 14.85 -15.97 0.88
CA PHE A 71 14.76 -14.52 0.73
C PHE A 71 16.12 -13.89 0.42
N GLU A 72 17.20 -14.41 0.97
CA GLU A 72 18.56 -13.97 0.66
C GLU A 72 18.97 -14.33 -0.77
N GLU A 73 18.75 -15.57 -1.17
CA GLU A 73 19.06 -16.07 -2.51
C GLU A 73 18.26 -15.37 -3.62
N ASN A 74 17.04 -14.89 -3.32
CA ASN A 74 16.17 -14.19 -4.27
C ASN A 74 16.29 -12.66 -4.20
N GLY A 75 17.28 -12.12 -3.50
CA GLY A 75 17.54 -10.68 -3.51
C GLY A 75 16.56 -9.87 -2.66
N LEU A 76 15.73 -10.52 -1.82
CA LEU A 76 14.67 -9.90 -1.03
C LEU A 76 15.19 -9.44 0.35
N ALA A 77 16.03 -10.24 0.99
CA ALA A 77 16.59 -9.98 2.32
C ALA A 77 18.12 -10.04 2.26
N PHE A 78 18.80 -8.97 2.65
CA PHE A 78 20.24 -9.00 2.82
C PHE A 78 20.59 -9.40 4.25
N ILE A 79 21.43 -10.42 4.43
CA ILE A 79 21.82 -10.93 5.75
C ILE A 79 23.31 -10.64 5.95
N TRP A 80 23.67 -10.16 7.15
CA TRP A 80 25.07 -9.96 7.53
C TRP A 80 25.29 -10.25 9.00
N SER A 81 26.55 -10.43 9.38
CA SER A 81 26.96 -10.65 10.76
C SER A 81 27.83 -9.49 11.26
N GLU A 82 27.58 -9.03 12.47
CA GLU A 82 28.37 -7.99 13.15
C GLU A 82 28.33 -8.22 14.66
N GLY A 83 29.49 -8.18 15.33
CA GLY A 83 29.55 -8.38 16.79
C GLY A 83 29.01 -9.72 17.28
N GLY A 84 29.19 -10.80 16.51
CA GLY A 84 28.71 -12.15 16.86
C GLY A 84 27.21 -12.36 16.71
N LYS A 85 26.49 -11.40 16.13
CA LYS A 85 25.05 -11.47 15.85
C LYS A 85 24.79 -11.36 14.36
N SER A 86 23.71 -11.97 13.90
CA SER A 86 23.23 -11.84 12.53
C SER A 86 22.11 -10.81 12.45
N TYR A 87 22.01 -10.12 11.33
CA TYR A 87 21.04 -9.08 11.05
C TYR A 87 20.49 -9.23 9.64
N VAL A 88 19.25 -8.76 9.46
CA VAL A 88 18.59 -8.73 8.15
C VAL A 88 18.26 -7.30 7.78
N HIS A 89 18.40 -6.96 6.50
CA HIS A 89 17.88 -5.74 5.88
C HIS A 89 16.93 -6.11 4.73
N TRP A 90 15.72 -5.56 4.74
CA TRP A 90 14.80 -5.67 3.61
C TRP A 90 15.32 -4.81 2.45
N THR A 91 15.79 -5.46 1.40
CA THR A 91 16.45 -4.82 0.27
C THR A 91 15.56 -3.78 -0.41
N GLY A 92 16.10 -2.59 -0.69
CA GLY A 92 15.35 -1.49 -1.30
C GLY A 92 14.39 -0.77 -0.34
N SER A 93 14.38 -1.10 0.96
CA SER A 93 13.61 -0.33 1.95
C SER A 93 14.12 1.10 2.07
N GLU A 94 15.38 1.36 1.75
CA GLU A 94 16.00 2.69 1.75
C GLU A 94 15.46 3.62 0.65
N ARG A 95 14.68 3.10 -0.31
CA ARG A 95 14.13 3.89 -1.41
C ARG A 95 13.23 5.03 -0.89
N PRO A 96 13.27 6.22 -1.52
CA PRO A 96 12.41 7.33 -1.14
C PRO A 96 10.94 6.92 -1.07
N GLY A 97 10.27 7.26 0.04
CA GLY A 97 8.85 6.96 0.26
C GLY A 97 8.55 5.61 0.94
N ARG A 98 9.56 4.74 1.15
CA ARG A 98 9.37 3.44 1.84
C ARG A 98 9.67 3.49 3.35
N LEU A 99 10.52 4.42 3.79
CA LEU A 99 10.83 4.62 5.21
C LEU A 99 10.00 5.74 5.83
N PRO A 100 9.79 5.70 7.16
CA PRO A 100 9.28 6.85 7.91
C PRO A 100 10.11 8.11 7.68
N SER A 101 9.47 9.28 7.87
CA SER A 101 10.14 10.58 7.76
C SER A 101 11.37 10.66 8.66
N PRO A 102 12.42 11.44 8.30
CA PRO A 102 13.62 11.61 9.14
C PRO A 102 13.30 11.95 10.61
N SER A 103 12.29 12.80 10.86
CA SER A 103 11.84 13.19 12.20
C SER A 103 11.34 12.02 13.06
N ARG A 104 10.85 10.95 12.43
CA ARG A 104 10.40 9.72 13.11
C ARG A 104 11.51 8.68 13.29
N ARG A 105 12.63 8.81 12.58
CA ARG A 105 13.79 7.91 12.64
C ARG A 105 14.74 8.28 13.78
N THR A 106 14.18 8.56 14.95
CA THR A 106 14.93 8.92 16.16
C THR A 106 14.67 7.89 17.25
N SER A 107 15.62 7.73 18.18
CA SER A 107 15.50 6.79 19.31
C SER A 107 14.24 7.01 20.17
N LYS A 108 13.70 8.24 20.15
CA LYS A 108 12.45 8.63 20.84
C LYS A 108 11.21 7.94 20.28
N PHE A 109 11.13 7.76 18.96
CA PHE A 109 9.93 7.22 18.30
C PHE A 109 10.14 5.79 17.80
N GLU A 110 11.34 5.47 17.33
CA GLU A 110 11.66 4.17 16.74
C GLU A 110 13.06 3.74 17.19
N ARG A 111 13.10 2.70 18.05
CA ARG A 111 14.36 2.10 18.50
C ARG A 111 15.04 1.43 17.31
N ARG A 112 16.32 1.75 17.10
CA ARG A 112 17.19 1.05 16.15
C ARG A 112 17.46 -0.36 16.66
N LEU A 113 17.19 -1.36 15.82
CA LEU A 113 17.31 -2.78 16.20
C LEU A 113 18.56 -3.44 15.61
N ALA A 114 19.18 -2.82 14.60
CA ALA A 114 20.36 -3.34 13.93
C ALA A 114 21.42 -2.23 13.72
N PRO A 115 22.70 -2.60 13.57
CA PRO A 115 23.77 -1.67 13.19
C PRO A 115 23.56 -1.11 11.77
N SER A 116 24.51 -0.31 11.29
CA SER A 116 24.45 0.22 9.91
C SER A 116 24.65 -0.90 8.91
N ILE A 117 23.94 -0.80 7.80
CA ILE A 117 24.10 -1.73 6.69
C ILE A 117 25.56 -1.64 6.21
N PRO A 118 26.30 -2.76 6.15
CA PRO A 118 27.70 -2.77 5.72
C PRO A 118 27.85 -2.49 4.21
N SER A 119 29.07 -2.15 3.80
CA SER A 119 29.41 -1.90 2.39
C SER A 119 29.18 -3.12 1.47
N SER A 120 29.26 -4.34 2.02
CA SER A 120 28.98 -5.60 1.32
C SER A 120 27.56 -5.69 0.75
N TYR A 121 26.62 -4.88 1.24
CA TYR A 121 25.28 -4.76 0.67
C TYR A 121 25.29 -4.38 -0.82
N GLN A 122 26.22 -3.51 -1.23
CA GLN A 122 26.32 -3.11 -2.66
C GLN A 122 26.75 -4.29 -3.53
N SER A 123 27.74 -5.07 -3.08
CA SER A 123 28.18 -6.29 -3.76
C SER A 123 27.08 -7.34 -3.83
N TYR A 124 26.24 -7.44 -2.79
CA TYR A 124 25.05 -8.31 -2.80
C TYR A 124 24.04 -7.89 -3.87
N LEU A 125 23.71 -6.59 -3.97
CA LEU A 125 22.78 -6.08 -4.98
C LEU A 125 23.27 -6.30 -6.42
N GLN A 126 24.58 -6.24 -6.66
CA GLN A 126 25.16 -6.50 -7.97
C GLN A 126 24.87 -7.90 -8.50
N ARG A 127 24.73 -8.91 -7.63
CA ARG A 127 24.37 -10.30 -8.03
C ARG A 127 23.02 -10.38 -8.75
N PHE A 128 22.11 -9.46 -8.44
CA PHE A 128 20.75 -9.41 -9.00
C PHE A 128 20.62 -8.37 -10.12
N SER A 129 21.67 -7.61 -10.40
CA SER A 129 21.66 -6.56 -11.43
C SER A 129 21.75 -7.12 -12.86
N GLY A 130 22.07 -8.41 -13.02
CA GLY A 130 22.15 -9.10 -14.32
C GLY A 130 20.81 -9.51 -14.94
N ASN A 131 19.71 -9.54 -14.18
CA ASN A 131 18.40 -10.00 -14.68
C ASN A 131 17.44 -8.85 -15.03
N ASN A 132 17.92 -7.61 -15.14
CA ASN A 132 17.07 -6.45 -15.40
C ASN A 132 17.53 -5.59 -16.60
N THR A 133 17.94 -6.26 -17.68
CA THR A 133 18.10 -5.64 -19.02
C THR A 133 17.21 -6.33 -20.06
N ALA A 134 15.93 -6.52 -19.74
CA ALA A 134 14.88 -6.70 -20.73
C ALA A 134 13.59 -6.06 -20.20
N GLY A 135 13.42 -4.75 -20.42
CA GLY A 135 12.18 -4.09 -20.01
C GLY A 135 12.17 -2.58 -19.83
N LEU A 136 13.05 -1.81 -20.49
CA LEU A 136 12.82 -0.38 -20.70
C LEU A 136 13.11 -0.08 -22.17
N PRO A 137 12.11 0.28 -23.00
CA PRO A 137 12.40 0.71 -24.36
C PRO A 137 13.14 2.05 -24.30
N HIS A 138 14.28 2.05 -24.99
CA HIS A 138 15.09 3.22 -25.31
C HIS A 138 14.21 4.42 -25.68
N ARG A 139 14.39 5.52 -24.96
CA ARG A 139 13.98 6.85 -25.41
C ARG A 139 15.16 7.44 -26.19
N PRO A 140 15.08 7.60 -27.53
CA PRO A 140 16.18 8.18 -28.27
C PRO A 140 16.32 9.67 -27.96
N ALA A 141 17.57 10.08 -27.84
CA ALA A 141 18.01 11.45 -27.69
C ALA A 141 17.80 12.22 -29.00
N SER A 142 16.67 12.91 -29.13
CA SER A 142 16.55 14.12 -29.95
C SER A 142 15.33 14.91 -29.47
N LEU A 143 15.36 16.24 -29.67
CA LEU A 143 14.39 17.27 -29.24
C LEU A 143 14.75 18.03 -27.95
N ALA A 144 15.91 18.68 -27.98
CA ALA A 144 16.32 19.69 -27.00
C ALA A 144 15.84 21.13 -27.32
N SER A 145 15.05 21.40 -28.38
CA SER A 145 14.77 22.79 -28.80
C SER A 145 13.31 23.26 -28.81
N ALA A 146 12.32 22.41 -28.50
CA ALA A 146 10.90 22.78 -28.59
C ALA A 146 10.23 23.19 -27.25
N SER A 147 11.01 23.38 -26.18
CA SER A 147 10.50 23.36 -24.79
C SER A 147 9.90 24.67 -24.26
N ALA A 148 10.09 25.81 -24.94
CA ALA A 148 9.67 27.10 -24.39
C ALA A 148 8.25 27.53 -24.77
N ARG A 149 7.83 27.37 -26.04
CA ARG A 149 6.52 27.87 -26.52
C ARG A 149 5.34 26.96 -26.17
N ALA A 150 5.54 25.65 -26.00
CA ALA A 150 4.48 24.72 -25.57
C ALA A 150 4.10 24.89 -24.09
N ARG A 151 5.03 25.36 -23.24
CA ARG A 151 4.81 25.54 -21.80
C ARG A 151 3.87 26.69 -21.45
N ALA A 152 3.74 27.70 -22.30
CA ALA A 152 2.83 28.82 -22.07
C ALA A 152 1.37 28.45 -22.37
N SER A 153 1.10 27.79 -23.51
CA SER A 153 -0.27 27.40 -23.90
C SER A 153 -0.84 26.22 -23.08
N ALA A 154 0.02 25.32 -22.56
CA ALA A 154 -0.40 24.26 -21.65
C ALA A 154 -0.76 24.78 -20.25
N LYS A 155 -0.15 25.88 -19.79
CA LYS A 155 -0.37 26.43 -18.44
C LYS A 155 -1.79 26.99 -18.27
N GLU A 156 -2.40 27.46 -19.35
CA GLU A 156 -3.75 28.04 -19.35
C GLU A 156 -4.87 26.99 -19.43
N LYS A 157 -4.63 25.87 -20.16
CA LYS A 157 -5.58 24.73 -20.19
C LYS A 157 -5.53 23.84 -18.94
N THR A 158 -4.44 23.84 -18.19
CA THR A 158 -4.29 22.98 -17.00
C THR A 158 -5.11 23.46 -15.80
N HIS A 159 -5.46 24.75 -15.74
CA HIS A 159 -6.18 25.33 -14.58
C HIS A 159 -7.70 25.07 -14.60
N LYS A 160 -8.28 24.69 -15.75
CA LYS A 160 -9.70 24.32 -15.87
C LYS A 160 -9.98 22.83 -15.62
N SER A 161 -8.95 22.01 -15.42
CA SER A 161 -9.06 20.55 -15.18
C SER A 161 -8.67 20.17 -13.75
N VAL A 162 -8.94 21.07 -12.80
CA VAL A 162 -8.76 20.83 -11.36
C VAL A 162 -9.93 19.98 -10.87
N CYS A 163 -9.87 18.70 -11.24
CA CYS A 163 -10.71 17.55 -10.84
C CYS A 163 -12.23 17.81 -10.67
N VAL A 164 -12.98 17.70 -11.78
CA VAL A 164 -14.46 17.65 -11.82
C VAL A 164 -15.08 16.70 -10.77
N LEU A 165 -14.41 15.58 -10.44
CA LEU A 165 -14.89 14.65 -9.40
C LEU A 165 -14.90 15.27 -7.99
N PHE A 166 -13.97 16.18 -7.70
CA PHE A 166 -13.91 16.90 -6.43
C PHE A 166 -15.06 17.90 -6.30
N GLU A 167 -15.41 18.56 -7.40
CA GLU A 167 -16.57 19.46 -7.49
C GLU A 167 -17.87 18.66 -7.33
N ILE A 168 -18.05 17.59 -8.09
CA ILE A 168 -19.21 16.70 -8.00
C ILE A 168 -19.37 16.16 -6.57
N TRP A 169 -18.28 15.71 -5.94
CA TRP A 169 -18.32 15.26 -4.54
C TRP A 169 -18.86 16.36 -3.63
N ASN A 170 -18.19 17.51 -3.60
CA ASN A 170 -18.56 18.56 -2.65
C ASN A 170 -19.96 19.14 -2.93
N GLN A 171 -20.41 19.15 -4.19
CA GLN A 171 -21.76 19.60 -4.56
C GLN A 171 -22.85 18.61 -4.15
N HIS A 172 -22.60 17.30 -4.22
CA HIS A 172 -23.63 16.27 -4.02
C HIS A 172 -23.49 15.44 -2.76
N ARG A 173 -22.49 15.70 -1.91
CA ARG A 173 -22.17 14.91 -0.70
C ARG A 173 -23.30 14.82 0.34
N GLY A 174 -24.23 15.77 0.38
CA GLY A 174 -25.23 15.84 1.45
C GLY A 174 -24.56 15.91 2.83
N GLU A 175 -24.88 14.95 3.71
CA GLU A 175 -24.30 14.82 5.06
C GLU A 175 -22.94 14.10 5.10
N LEU A 176 -22.42 13.63 3.96
CA LEU A 176 -21.10 13.01 3.90
C LEU A 176 -20.00 14.06 4.18
N PRO A 177 -18.83 13.64 4.68
CA PRO A 177 -17.72 14.54 5.00
C PRO A 177 -17.27 15.41 3.81
N GLU A 178 -17.03 16.69 4.08
CA GLU A 178 -16.51 17.63 3.10
C GLU A 178 -15.06 17.32 2.71
N ALA A 179 -14.76 17.43 1.42
CA ALA A 179 -13.39 17.36 0.94
C ALA A 179 -12.79 18.77 0.93
N LEU A 180 -12.03 19.12 1.99
CA LEU A 180 -11.52 20.49 2.20
C LEU A 180 -10.45 20.95 1.18
N LYS A 181 -9.60 20.04 0.70
CA LYS A 181 -8.48 20.38 -0.19
C LYS A 181 -8.23 19.30 -1.22
N LEU A 182 -7.97 19.72 -2.47
CA LEU A 182 -7.43 18.84 -3.49
C LEU A 182 -5.91 18.71 -3.29
N THR A 183 -5.49 17.70 -2.55
CA THR A 183 -4.06 17.37 -2.37
C THR A 183 -3.50 16.79 -3.67
N ALA A 184 -2.16 16.76 -3.80
CA ALA A 184 -1.50 16.16 -4.95
C ALA A 184 -1.89 14.68 -5.15
N GLU A 185 -2.09 13.95 -4.06
CA GLU A 185 -2.52 12.54 -4.10
C GLU A 185 -3.97 12.39 -4.56
N ARG A 186 -4.89 13.24 -4.06
CA ARG A 186 -6.29 13.28 -4.54
C ARG A 186 -6.35 13.61 -6.03
N ALA A 187 -5.57 14.61 -6.47
CA ALA A 187 -5.47 14.97 -7.89
C ALA A 187 -4.91 13.83 -8.75
N ARG A 188 -3.93 13.08 -8.25
CA ARG A 188 -3.37 11.90 -8.93
C ARG A 188 -4.43 10.80 -9.10
N LYS A 189 -5.19 10.50 -8.03
CA LYS A 189 -6.27 9.50 -8.07
C LYS A 189 -7.41 9.94 -8.99
N CYS A 190 -7.86 11.20 -8.92
CA CYS A 190 -8.82 11.76 -9.87
C CYS A 190 -8.40 11.54 -11.32
N LYS A 191 -7.15 11.91 -11.65
CA LYS A 191 -6.60 11.75 -13.00
C LYS A 191 -6.55 10.30 -13.44
N ALA A 192 -6.20 9.39 -12.54
CA ALA A 192 -6.22 7.96 -12.83
C ALA A 192 -7.63 7.47 -13.20
N ARG A 193 -8.67 7.89 -12.46
CA ARG A 193 -10.07 7.50 -12.74
C ARG A 193 -10.57 8.07 -14.06
N LEU A 194 -10.35 9.36 -14.31
CA LEU A 194 -10.72 9.99 -15.58
C LEU A 194 -10.01 9.35 -16.77
N LYS A 195 -8.73 8.97 -16.60
CA LYS A 195 -7.97 8.28 -17.66
C LYS A 195 -8.51 6.89 -17.95
N THR A 196 -8.85 6.10 -16.93
CA THR A 196 -9.44 4.77 -17.12
C THR A 196 -10.76 4.84 -17.87
N HIS A 197 -11.55 5.90 -17.66
CA HIS A 197 -12.84 6.12 -18.30
C HIS A 197 -12.81 7.14 -19.44
N GLN A 198 -11.65 7.37 -20.07
CA GLN A 198 -11.52 8.39 -21.12
C GLN A 198 -12.43 8.14 -22.33
N ALA A 199 -12.73 6.87 -22.64
CA ALA A 199 -13.64 6.51 -23.72
C ALA A 199 -15.11 6.87 -23.43
N ASP A 200 -15.52 6.83 -22.15
CA ASP A 200 -16.91 7.00 -21.69
C ASP A 200 -16.98 8.03 -20.55
N GLU A 201 -16.22 9.13 -20.66
CA GLU A 201 -16.02 10.07 -19.56
C GLU A 201 -17.34 10.68 -19.08
N SER A 202 -18.21 11.08 -19.99
CA SER A 202 -19.52 11.67 -19.65
C SER A 202 -20.41 10.70 -18.88
N LYS A 203 -20.40 9.41 -19.24
CA LYS A 203 -21.15 8.37 -18.52
C LYS A 203 -20.57 8.15 -17.14
N PHE A 204 -19.25 8.06 -17.04
CA PHE A 204 -18.57 7.92 -15.76
C PHE A 204 -18.85 9.09 -14.81
N LEU A 205 -18.83 10.34 -15.29
CA LEU A 205 -19.14 11.50 -14.46
C LEU A 205 -20.59 11.47 -13.94
N ALA A 206 -21.54 11.06 -14.78
CA ALA A 206 -22.93 10.88 -14.37
C ALA A 206 -23.08 9.75 -13.34
N ASP A 207 -22.40 8.62 -13.54
CA ASP A 207 -22.38 7.47 -12.63
C ASP A 207 -21.76 7.85 -11.28
N PHE A 208 -20.65 8.59 -11.31
CA PHE A 208 -19.98 9.09 -10.13
C PHE A 208 -20.88 10.04 -9.33
N GLN A 209 -21.54 10.98 -10.00
CA GLN A 209 -22.53 11.86 -9.35
C GLN A 209 -23.66 11.07 -8.70
N ARG A 210 -24.25 10.09 -9.40
CA ARG A 210 -25.29 9.22 -8.87
C ARG A 210 -24.80 8.43 -7.65
N ALA A 211 -23.57 7.92 -7.71
CA ALA A 211 -22.95 7.22 -6.59
C ALA A 211 -22.81 8.12 -5.36
N VAL A 212 -22.38 9.36 -5.51
CA VAL A 212 -22.29 10.33 -4.39
C VAL A 212 -23.68 10.58 -3.78
N GLN A 213 -24.70 10.79 -4.61
CA GLN A 213 -26.07 11.03 -4.14
C GLN A 213 -26.67 9.82 -3.42
N GLN A 214 -26.41 8.60 -3.92
CA GLN A 214 -26.86 7.36 -3.30
C GLN A 214 -26.11 7.07 -2.00
N ALA A 215 -24.80 7.37 -1.95
CA ALA A 215 -24.02 7.28 -0.74
C ALA A 215 -24.58 8.21 0.36
N ALA A 216 -24.98 9.43 -0.01
CA ALA A 216 -25.58 10.40 0.90
C ALA A 216 -26.95 9.97 1.45
N LYS A 217 -27.59 8.95 0.86
CA LYS A 217 -28.88 8.39 1.32
C LYS A 217 -28.73 7.04 2.03
N THR A 218 -27.50 6.53 2.15
CA THR A 218 -27.24 5.20 2.69
C THR A 218 -26.81 5.29 4.16
N PRO A 219 -27.62 4.78 5.12
CA PRO A 219 -27.33 4.89 6.56
C PRO A 219 -25.93 4.43 6.95
N PHE A 220 -25.49 3.29 6.41
CA PHE A 220 -24.17 2.73 6.69
C PHE A 220 -23.04 3.69 6.26
N LEU A 221 -23.15 4.29 5.07
CA LEU A 221 -22.14 5.20 4.51
C LEU A 221 -22.13 6.56 5.24
N LEU A 222 -23.23 6.93 5.91
CA LEU A 222 -23.35 8.11 6.77
C LEU A 222 -22.82 7.90 8.20
N GLY A 223 -22.37 6.69 8.54
CA GLY A 223 -21.90 6.38 9.90
C GLY A 223 -22.96 5.90 10.87
N GLN A 224 -24.15 5.51 10.38
CA GLN A 224 -25.14 4.80 11.19
C GLN A 224 -24.76 3.31 11.32
N SER A 225 -23.52 3.06 11.72
CA SER A 225 -22.97 1.73 12.06
C SER A 225 -22.46 1.75 13.49
N ALA A 226 -22.31 0.58 14.12
CA ALA A 226 -21.82 0.46 15.50
C ALA A 226 -20.45 1.12 15.75
N ARG A 227 -19.67 1.37 14.69
CA ARG A 227 -18.33 1.98 14.75
C ARG A 227 -18.28 3.41 14.19
N GLY A 228 -19.42 3.97 13.77
CA GLY A 228 -19.51 5.36 13.30
C GLY A 228 -18.76 5.66 11.99
N TRP A 229 -18.42 4.64 11.19
CA TRP A 229 -17.61 4.82 9.98
C TRP A 229 -18.37 5.56 8.89
N LYS A 230 -17.79 6.63 8.34
CA LYS A 230 -18.39 7.44 7.27
C LYS A 230 -17.58 7.33 5.99
N ALA A 231 -18.26 7.19 4.85
CA ALA A 231 -17.62 7.22 3.54
C ALA A 231 -17.16 8.65 3.22
N GLY A 232 -15.89 8.81 2.83
CA GLY A 232 -15.32 10.09 2.44
C GLY A 232 -14.87 10.10 0.98
N PHE A 233 -14.54 11.30 0.48
CA PHE A 233 -14.05 11.48 -0.90
C PHE A 233 -12.89 10.53 -1.25
N ASP A 234 -11.91 10.41 -0.34
CA ASP A 234 -10.73 9.56 -0.53
C ASP A 234 -11.07 8.07 -0.67
N TRP A 235 -12.15 7.63 -0.01
CA TRP A 235 -12.63 6.26 -0.12
C TRP A 235 -13.29 6.04 -1.48
N LEU A 236 -14.15 6.96 -1.92
CA LEU A 236 -14.90 6.79 -3.18
C LEU A 236 -13.96 6.78 -4.40
N ILE A 237 -12.89 7.59 -4.38
CA ILE A 237 -11.91 7.65 -5.48
C ILE A 237 -10.75 6.65 -5.34
N ALA A 238 -10.74 5.83 -4.28
CA ALA A 238 -9.61 4.93 -3.99
C ALA A 238 -9.36 3.94 -5.14
N ASN A 239 -10.44 3.36 -5.68
CA ASN A 239 -10.44 2.38 -6.75
C ASN A 239 -11.56 2.72 -7.77
N ASP A 240 -11.71 1.87 -8.79
CA ASP A 240 -12.74 1.92 -9.83
C ASP A 240 -14.00 1.10 -9.47
N THR A 241 -14.01 0.43 -8.32
CA THR A 241 -15.11 -0.45 -7.91
C THR A 241 -16.02 0.15 -6.84
N ASN A 242 -15.54 1.11 -6.04
CA ASN A 242 -16.32 1.65 -4.92
C ASN A 242 -17.55 2.43 -5.38
N TYR A 243 -17.45 3.26 -6.43
CA TYR A 243 -18.63 3.97 -6.96
C TYR A 243 -19.64 3.00 -7.57
N LEU A 244 -19.17 1.94 -8.24
CA LEU A 244 -20.03 0.85 -8.75
C LEU A 244 -20.72 0.11 -7.61
N ALA A 245 -20.00 -0.24 -6.55
CA ALA A 245 -20.57 -0.93 -5.39
C ALA A 245 -21.68 -0.10 -4.70
N VAL A 246 -21.56 1.22 -4.70
CA VAL A 246 -22.62 2.11 -4.22
C VAL A 246 -23.82 2.08 -5.17
N LEU A 247 -23.61 2.19 -6.48
CA LEU A 247 -24.68 2.13 -7.49
C LEU A 247 -25.41 0.77 -7.49
N GLU A 248 -24.68 -0.31 -7.30
CA GLU A 248 -25.19 -1.69 -7.18
C GLU A 248 -25.99 -1.92 -5.88
N GLY A 249 -26.03 -0.95 -4.96
CA GLY A 249 -26.80 -1.04 -3.73
C GLY A 249 -26.20 -1.98 -2.68
N LYS A 250 -24.92 -2.38 -2.80
CA LYS A 250 -24.24 -3.29 -1.86
C LYS A 250 -24.25 -2.81 -0.41
N TYR A 251 -24.45 -1.51 -0.20
CA TYR A 251 -24.48 -0.87 1.12
C TYR A 251 -25.90 -0.45 1.55
N SER A 252 -26.89 -0.64 0.69
CA SER A 252 -28.29 -0.29 0.93
C SER A 252 -29.11 -1.46 1.47
N SER A 253 -28.59 -2.71 1.41
CA SER A 253 -29.28 -3.89 1.92
C SER A 253 -29.15 -4.06 3.43
N GLU A 254 -30.22 -4.56 4.06
CA GLU A 254 -30.27 -4.93 5.49
C GLU A 254 -29.23 -6.01 5.86
N GLU A 255 -28.63 -6.69 4.87
CA GLU A 255 -27.59 -7.70 5.04
C GLU A 255 -26.31 -7.16 5.71
N GLY A 256 -26.05 -5.86 5.60
CA GLY A 256 -24.95 -5.18 6.31
C GLY A 256 -25.11 -5.15 7.83
N GLN A 257 -26.28 -5.49 8.38
CA GLN A 257 -26.50 -5.59 9.83
C GLN A 257 -26.13 -6.97 10.40
N ASN A 258 -25.83 -7.97 9.56
CA ASN A 258 -25.66 -9.37 9.97
C ASN A 258 -24.21 -9.78 10.31
N PHE A 259 -23.30 -8.81 10.51
CA PHE A 259 -21.91 -9.11 10.94
C PHE A 259 -21.81 -9.64 12.38
N LYS A 260 -22.89 -9.63 13.16
CA LYS A 260 -22.97 -10.29 14.47
C LYS A 260 -23.09 -11.82 14.39
N LYS A 261 -23.50 -12.38 13.24
CA LYS A 261 -23.70 -13.84 13.08
C LYS A 261 -22.44 -14.63 12.74
N LEU A 262 -21.35 -13.96 12.35
CA LEU A 262 -20.06 -14.60 12.01
C LEU A 262 -19.03 -14.55 13.14
N ALA A 263 -19.33 -13.93 14.28
CA ALA A 263 -18.48 -13.99 15.46
C ALA A 263 -18.84 -15.24 16.26
N TRP A 264 -17.95 -16.23 16.27
CA TRP A 264 -18.01 -17.38 17.16
C TRP A 264 -18.21 -16.93 18.61
N SER A 265 -19.19 -17.52 19.29
CA SER A 265 -19.51 -17.26 20.70
C SER A 265 -19.15 -18.48 21.55
N PRO A 266 -18.65 -18.30 22.80
CA PRO A 266 -18.42 -19.42 23.73
C PRO A 266 -19.67 -20.27 24.06
N SER A 267 -20.86 -19.86 23.60
CA SER A 267 -22.10 -20.62 23.70
C SER A 267 -22.27 -21.67 22.60
N ASP A 268 -21.49 -21.60 21.51
CA ASP A 268 -21.56 -22.53 20.38
C ASP A 268 -20.93 -23.90 20.71
N ASP A 269 -20.13 -23.98 21.78
CA ASP A 269 -19.50 -25.22 22.28
C ASP A 269 -20.40 -25.99 23.27
N LYS A 270 -21.61 -25.52 23.54
CA LYS A 270 -22.60 -26.25 24.37
C LYS A 270 -23.73 -26.79 23.50
N LYS A 271 -23.42 -27.78 22.67
CA LYS A 271 -24.39 -28.74 22.15
C LYS A 271 -23.84 -30.15 22.25
#